data_AF-A0A4W5LM08-F1
#
_entry.id   AF-A0A4W5LM08-F1
#
_cell.length_a   1.000
_cell.length_b   1.000
_cell.length_c   1.000
_cell.angle_alpha   90.00
_cell.angle_beta   90.00
_cell.angle_gamma   90.00
#
_symmetry.space_group_name_H-M   'P 1'
#
loop_
_entity.id
_entity.type
_entity.pdbx_description
1 polymer ?
#
loop_
_entity_poly.entity_id
_entity_poly.type
_entity_poly.pdbx_seq_one_letter_code
_entity_poly.pdbx_strand_id
1 'polypeptide(L)' 'VRHLYICDFHKTFIQSVRNKRKRKTSDDGGESPDHDVEVPEVDLFQLQVNTLRRYKRHYKLQTRPGLNKAQLAEVGLHLH' A
#
# COMPACT_ATOMS: atom_id res chain seq x y z
N VAL A 1 -29.22 15.10 11.04
CA VAL A 1 -27.99 14.68 10.34
C VAL A 1 -27.96 15.37 8.97
N ARG A 2 -26.94 16.16 8.65
CA ARG A 2 -26.83 16.84 7.34
C ARG A 2 -26.24 15.87 6.33
N HIS A 3 -27.01 15.48 5.32
CA HIS A 3 -26.52 14.68 4.21
C HIS A 3 -25.90 15.62 3.16
N LEU A 4 -24.58 15.54 3.00
CA LEU A 4 -23.87 16.22 1.91
C LEU A 4 -24.16 15.45 0.62
N TYR A 5 -25.12 15.93 -0.17
CA TYR A 5 -25.44 15.33 -1.46
C TYR A 5 -24.32 15.62 -2.46
N ILE A 6 -23.82 14.56 -3.10
CA ILE A 6 -22.84 14.64 -4.19
C ILE A 6 -23.65 14.54 -5.49
N CYS A 7 -23.44 15.46 -6.43
CA CYS A 7 -24.15 15.41 -7.70
C CYS A 7 -23.75 14.19 -8.53
N ASP A 8 -24.62 13.78 -9.46
CA ASP A 8 -24.45 12.55 -10.24
C ASP A 8 -23.16 12.52 -11.05
N PHE A 9 -22.73 13.68 -11.55
CA PHE A 9 -21.45 13.81 -12.24
C PHE A 9 -20.26 13.46 -11.32
N HIS A 10 -20.19 14.05 -10.13
CA HIS A 10 -19.14 13.73 -9.17
C HIS A 10 -19.24 12.28 -8.69
N LYS A 11 -20.46 11.76 -8.53
CA LYS A 11 -20.70 10.36 -8.17
C LYS A 11 -20.16 9.39 -9.23
N THR A 12 -20.39 9.66 -10.52
CA THR A 12 -19.92 8.82 -11.63
C THR A 12 -18.40 8.94 -11.82
N PHE A 13 -17.85 10.14 -11.68
CA PHE A 13 -16.42 10.38 -11.76
C PHE A 13 -15.65 9.65 -10.66
N ILE A 14 -16.11 9.73 -9.40
CA ILE A 14 -15.48 9.04 -8.26
C ILE A 14 -15.57 7.50 -8.41
N GLN A 15 -16.67 6.99 -8.95
CA GLN A 15 -16.81 5.55 -9.22
C GLN A 15 -15.86 5.09 -10.33
N SER A 16 -15.70 5.86 -11.41
CA SER A 16 -14.85 5.46 -12.54
C SER A 16 -13.38 5.27 -12.13
N VAL A 17 -12.84 6.14 -11.26
CA VAL A 17 -11.48 6.01 -10.72
C VAL A 17 -11.32 4.84 -9.75
N ARG A 18 -12.37 4.48 -8.98
CA ARG A 18 -12.34 3.31 -8.09
C ARG A 18 -12.36 1.99 -8.86
N ASN A 19 -13.18 1.90 -9.90
CA ASN A 19 -13.25 0.71 -10.75
C ASN A 19 -11.95 0.49 -11.54
N LYS A 20 -11.25 1.56 -11.94
CA LYS A 20 -9.92 1.48 -12.58
C LYS A 20 -8.86 0.79 -11.71
N ARG A 21 -8.98 0.87 -10.38
CA ARG A 21 -8.03 0.22 -9.43
C ARG A 21 -8.33 -1.26 -9.17
N LYS A 22 -9.40 -1.84 -9.73
CA LYS A 22 -9.75 -3.25 -9.57
C LYS A 22 -9.47 -4.05 -10.85
N ARG A 23 -8.17 -4.24 -11.15
CA ARG A 23 -7.60 -5.30 -12.02
C ARG A 23 -6.26 -5.64 -11.35
N LYS A 24 -5.87 -6.88 -11.05
CA LYS A 24 -6.17 -8.21 -11.59
C LYS A 24 -5.88 -9.19 -10.44
N THR A 25 -6.79 -10.11 -10.12
CA THR A 25 -6.44 -11.30 -9.34
C THR A 25 -6.06 -12.34 -10.39
N SER A 26 -4.79 -12.70 -10.42
CA SER A 26 -4.29 -13.85 -11.15
C SER A 26 -3.70 -14.77 -10.09
N ASP A 27 -4.40 -15.88 -9.91
CA ASP A 27 -3.98 -17.07 -9.19
C ASP A 27 -3.51 -18.08 -10.26
N ASP A 28 -2.30 -18.61 -10.08
CA ASP A 28 -1.82 -19.95 -10.46
C ASP A 28 -0.33 -19.96 -10.88
N GLY A 29 0.41 -20.95 -10.38
CA GLY A 29 1.72 -21.35 -10.93
C GLY A 29 2.91 -21.17 -9.98
N GLY A 30 3.17 -22.17 -9.15
CA GLY A 30 4.42 -22.30 -8.41
C GLY A 30 5.59 -22.63 -9.34
N GLU A 31 6.61 -21.77 -9.32
CA GLU A 31 8.01 -22.16 -9.34
C GLU A 31 8.78 -21.09 -8.57
N SER A 32 9.65 -21.49 -7.65
CA SER A 32 10.62 -20.58 -7.02
C SER A 32 11.75 -20.45 -8.03
N PRO A 33 11.91 -19.34 -8.76
CA PRO A 33 13.08 -19.18 -9.57
C PRO A 33 14.22 -18.82 -8.62
N ASP A 34 15.25 -19.65 -8.59
CA ASP A 34 16.58 -19.29 -8.10
C ASP A 34 16.99 -17.99 -8.81
N HIS A 35 16.73 -16.89 -8.14
CA HIS A 35 17.00 -15.55 -8.62
C HIS A 35 18.02 -14.95 -7.67
N ASP A 36 19.30 -15.17 -8.00
CA ASP A 36 20.39 -14.18 -7.82
C ASP A 36 20.08 -12.89 -8.61
N VAL A 37 18.83 -12.41 -8.52
CA VAL A 37 18.43 -11.10 -8.96
C VAL A 37 18.81 -10.22 -7.79
N GLU A 38 19.81 -9.36 -8.00
CA GLU A 38 20.09 -8.21 -7.16
C GLU A 38 18.75 -7.57 -6.78
N VAL A 39 18.25 -7.92 -5.60
CA VAL A 39 16.93 -7.47 -5.14
C VAL A 39 17.07 -5.96 -5.09
N PRO A 40 16.36 -5.20 -5.95
CA PRO A 40 16.53 -3.77 -5.96
C PRO A 40 16.27 -3.27 -4.55
N GLU A 41 17.26 -2.61 -3.94
CA GLU A 41 17.10 -2.05 -2.60
C GLU A 41 16.00 -1.00 -2.68
N VAL A 42 14.79 -1.38 -2.27
CA VAL A 42 13.65 -0.49 -2.27
C VAL A 42 13.88 0.52 -1.16
N ASP A 43 14.26 1.75 -1.55
CA ASP A 43 14.33 2.86 -0.61
C ASP A 43 12.93 3.16 -0.04
N LEU A 44 12.67 2.60 1.15
CA LEU A 44 11.42 2.78 1.88
C LEU A 44 11.17 4.26 2.23
N PHE A 45 12.21 5.10 2.26
CA PHE A 45 12.06 6.53 2.50
C PHE A 45 11.46 7.27 1.31
N GLN A 46 11.53 6.73 0.09
CA GLN A 46 10.87 7.32 -1.08
C GLN A 46 9.38 7.02 -1.12
N LEU A 47 8.91 6.00 -0.38
CA LEU A 47 7.52 5.62 -0.36
C LEU A 47 6.65 6.64 0.39
N GLN A 48 5.38 6.73 -0.04
CA GLN A 48 4.38 7.55 0.63
C GLN A 48 4.03 6.97 2.02
N VAL A 49 3.68 7.84 2.97
CA VAL A 49 3.36 7.47 4.36
C VAL A 49 2.17 6.49 4.44
N ASN A 50 1.19 6.61 3.55
CA ASN A 50 0.05 5.69 3.46
C ASN A 50 0.48 4.26 3.09
N THR A 51 1.45 4.11 2.19
CA THR A 51 2.04 2.84 1.78
C THR A 51 2.81 2.22 2.93
N LEU A 52 3.65 3.00 3.62
CA LEU A 52 4.37 2.52 4.81
C LEU A 52 3.42 2.09 5.94
N ARG A 53 2.34 2.84 6.18
CA ARG A 53 1.29 2.45 7.16
C ARG A 53 0.54 1.19 6.72
N ARG A 54 0.29 1.01 5.42
CA ARG A 54 -0.35 -0.21 4.88
C ARG A 54 0.57 -1.41 5.06
N TYR A 55 1.85 -1.28 4.72
CA TYR A 55 2.87 -2.30 4.91
C TYR A 55 2.95 -2.73 6.38
N LYS A 56 3.08 -1.76 7.31
CA LYS A 56 3.05 -2.03 8.76
C LYS A 56 1.82 -2.85 9.19
N ARG A 57 0.62 -2.52 8.68
CA ARG A 57 -0.63 -3.24 8.99
C ARG A 57 -0.65 -4.65 8.40
N HIS A 58 -0.16 -4.79 7.16
CA HIS A 58 -0.10 -6.08 6.46
C HIS A 58 0.72 -7.10 7.27
N TYR A 59 1.89 -6.69 7.73
CA TYR A 59 2.79 -7.52 8.54
C TYR A 59 2.52 -7.44 10.04
N LYS A 60 1.42 -6.79 10.45
CA LYS A 60 0.99 -6.68 11.86
C LYS A 60 2.09 -6.21 12.82
N LEU A 61 2.98 -5.32 12.37
CA LEU A 61 4.12 -4.86 13.16
C LEU A 61 3.63 -4.07 14.38
N GLN A 62 3.96 -4.56 15.57
CA GLN A 62 3.64 -3.89 16.83
C GLN A 62 4.61 -2.72 17.03
N THR A 63 4.11 -1.49 16.96
CA THR A 63 4.89 -0.30 17.27
C THR A 63 4.02 0.80 17.85
N ARG A 64 4.64 1.76 18.53
CA ARG A 64 3.95 2.85 19.23
C ARG A 64 3.09 3.68 18.24
N PRO A 65 1.96 4.25 18.70
CA PRO A 65 1.16 5.16 17.88
C PRO A 65 1.97 6.40 17.47
N GLY A 66 1.58 7.05 16.36
CA GLY A 66 2.12 8.36 15.99
C GLY A 66 3.49 8.37 15.28
N LEU A 67 3.97 7.23 14.79
CA LEU A 67 5.25 7.18 14.06
C LEU A 67 5.26 8.09 12.83
N ASN A 68 6.39 8.78 12.65
CA ASN A 68 6.68 9.63 11.52
C ASN A 68 7.19 8.80 10.32
N LYS A 69 7.48 9.46 9.19
CA LYS A 69 7.89 8.80 7.94
C LYS A 69 9.20 8.00 8.10
N ALA A 70 10.21 8.59 8.72
CA ALA A 70 11.51 7.96 8.94
C ALA A 70 11.35 6.70 9.79
N GLN A 71 10.66 6.83 10.92
CA GLN A 71 10.39 5.73 11.83
C GLN A 71 9.56 4.61 11.18
N LEU A 72 8.66 4.95 10.26
CA LEU A 72 7.89 3.94 9.51
C LEU A 72 8.76 3.19 8.48
N ALA A 73 9.72 3.86 7.85
CA ALA A 73 10.67 3.23 6.94
C ALA A 73 11.65 2.32 7.69
N GLU A 74 12.22 2.80 8.80
CA GLU A 74 13.10 2.01 9.67
C GLU A 74 12.43 0.73 10.18
N VAL A 75 11.18 0.82 10.63
CA VAL A 75 10.41 -0.35 11.08
C VAL A 75 10.17 -1.35 9.94
N GLY A 76 10.09 -0.88 8.69
CA GLY A 76 9.98 -1.75 7.52
C GLY A 76 11.29 -2.44 7.15
N LEU A 77 12.44 -1.77 7.35
CA LEU A 77 13.77 -2.36 7.09
C LEU A 77 14.06 -3.55 8.01
N HIS A 78 13.63 -3.51 9.27
CA HIS A 78 13.88 -4.60 10.23
C HIS A 78 13.15 -5.92 9.90
N LEU A 79 12.33 -5.96 8.84
CA LEU A 79 11.62 -7.15 8.40
C LEU A 79 12.37 -7.91 7.28
N HIS A 80 13.34 -7.26 6.62
CA HIS A 80 14.13 -7.85 5.54
C HIS A 80 15.48 -8.37 6.05
#